data_AF-A0AAW5TVE2-F1
#
_entry.id   AF-A0AAW5TVE2-F1
#
_cell.length_a   1.000
_cell.length_b   1.000
_cell.length_c   1.000
_cell.angle_alpha   90.00
_cell.angle_beta   90.00
_cell.angle_gamma   90.00
#
_symmetry.space_group_name_H-M   'P 1'
#
loop_
_entity.id
_entity.type
_entity.pdbx_description
1 polymer ?
#
loop_
_entity_poly.entity_id
_entity_poly.type
_entity_poly.pdbx_seq_one_letter_code
_entity_poly.pdbx_strand_id
1 'polypeptide(L)' 'MKQVEERYEASKMAYRDIKNSIDTAKREGRIEANIETAQRLLAMGLPTEQVAKATQLPLDMVQNLSY' A
#
# COMPACT_ATOMS: atom_id res chain seq x y z
N MET A 1 -14.16 -39.34 -6.08
CA MET A 1 -14.05 -38.09 -6.88
C MET A 1 -14.38 -36.85 -6.06
N LYS A 2 -15.49 -36.82 -5.30
CA LYS A 2 -15.92 -35.67 -4.46
C LYS A 2 -14.86 -35.09 -3.50
N GLN A 3 -14.11 -35.93 -2.78
CA GLN A 3 -13.06 -35.45 -1.85
C GLN A 3 -11.86 -34.78 -2.58
N VAL A 4 -11.58 -35.15 -3.83
CA VAL A 4 -10.50 -34.54 -4.62
C VAL A 4 -10.93 -33.14 -5.11
N GLU A 5 -12.19 -32.99 -5.53
CA GLU A 5 -12.77 -31.71 -5.93
C GLU A 5 -12.84 -30.72 -4.75
N GLU A 6 -13.28 -31.18 -3.57
CA GLU A 6 -13.32 -30.37 -2.34
C GLU A 6 -11.92 -29.86 -1.96
N ARG A 7 -10.89 -30.70 -2.04
CA ARG A 7 -9.50 -30.31 -1.76
C ARG A 7 -8.95 -29.35 -2.82
N TYR A 8 -9.33 -29.52 -4.07
CA TYR A 8 -8.93 -28.62 -5.15
C TYR A 8 -9.53 -27.22 -4.97
N GLU A 9 -10.83 -27.11 -4.67
CA GLU A 9 -11.47 -25.82 -4.42
C GLU A 9 -10.93 -25.17 -3.13
N ALA A 10 -10.72 -25.93 -2.06
CA ALA A 10 -10.11 -25.41 -0.83
C ALA A 10 -8.68 -24.87 -1.08
N SER A 11 -7.87 -25.57 -1.86
CA SER A 11 -6.53 -25.11 -2.26
C SER A 11 -6.57 -23.81 -3.06
N LYS A 12 -7.52 -23.71 -3.99
CA LYS A 12 -7.73 -22.51 -4.81
C LYS A 12 -8.20 -21.32 -3.98
N MET A 13 -9.06 -21.54 -2.99
CA MET A 13 -9.47 -20.51 -2.03
C MET A 13 -8.28 -20.03 -1.21
N ALA A 14 -7.51 -20.95 -0.61
CA ALA A 14 -6.33 -20.61 0.16
C ALA A 14 -5.30 -19.81 -0.65
N TYR A 15 -5.07 -20.20 -1.91
CA TYR A 15 -4.18 -19.46 -2.80
C TYR A 15 -4.66 -18.02 -3.06
N ARG A 16 -5.97 -17.82 -3.26
CA ARG A 16 -6.55 -16.48 -3.45
C ARG A 16 -6.38 -15.62 -2.20
N ASP A 17 -6.64 -16.17 -1.03
CA ASP A 17 -6.53 -15.42 0.23
C ASP A 17 -5.09 -15.02 0.51
N ILE A 18 -4.14 -15.93 0.32
CA ILE A 18 -2.71 -15.65 0.45
C ILE A 18 -2.29 -14.55 -0.53
N LYS A 19 -2.69 -14.68 -1.81
CA LYS A 19 -2.36 -13.67 -2.82
C LYS A 19 -2.92 -12.29 -2.45
N ASN A 20 -4.19 -12.23 -2.05
CA ASN A 20 -4.83 -10.98 -1.65
C ASN A 20 -4.13 -10.37 -0.43
N SER A 21 -3.77 -11.19 0.56
CA SER A 21 -3.04 -10.73 1.75
C SER A 21 -1.68 -10.14 1.37
N ILE A 22 -0.94 -10.77 0.46
CA ILE A 22 0.37 -10.28 -0.01
C ILE A 22 0.20 -8.97 -0.81
N ASP A 23 -0.78 -8.91 -1.70
CA ASP A 23 -1.04 -7.72 -2.51
C ASP A 23 -1.45 -6.52 -1.64
N THR A 24 -2.25 -6.77 -0.59
CA THR A 24 -2.59 -5.76 0.42
C THR A 24 -1.37 -5.30 1.19
N ALA A 25 -0.57 -6.22 1.75
CA ALA A 25 0.65 -5.87 2.50
C ALA A 25 1.64 -5.07 1.66
N LYS A 26 1.82 -5.41 0.37
CA LYS A 26 2.65 -4.64 -0.55
C LYS A 26 2.12 -3.24 -0.82
N ARG A 27 0.80 -3.08 -0.94
CA ARG A 27 0.17 -1.76 -1.15
C ARG A 27 0.34 -0.88 0.08
N GLU A 28 0.03 -1.42 1.26
CA GLU A 28 0.16 -0.72 2.54
C GLU A 28 1.60 -0.30 2.79
N GLY A 29 2.57 -1.21 2.64
CA GLY A 29 3.99 -0.88 2.81
C GLY A 29 4.50 0.19 1.83
N ARG A 30 3.98 0.24 0.60
CA ARG A 30 4.30 1.32 -0.35
C ARG A 30 3.72 2.67 0.10
N ILE A 31 2.50 2.67 0.62
CA ILE A 31 1.86 3.89 1.12
C ILE A 31 2.61 4.41 2.36
N GLU A 32 2.95 3.53 3.29
CA GLU A 32 3.75 3.87 4.49
C GLU A 32 5.11 4.47 4.11
N ALA A 33 5.85 3.81 3.21
CA ALA A 33 7.14 4.32 2.74
C ALA A 33 7.04 5.69 2.05
N ASN A 34 5.96 5.92 1.30
CA ASN A 34 5.70 7.21 0.66
C ASN A 34 5.35 8.30 1.69
N ILE A 35 4.60 7.98 2.73
CA ILE A 35 4.27 8.90 3.83
C ILE A 35 5.53 9.31 4.59
N GLU A 36 6.38 8.35 4.98
CA GLU A 36 7.64 8.65 5.65
C GLU A 36 8.56 9.52 4.78
N THR A 37 8.61 9.23 3.48
CA THR A 37 9.38 10.04 2.53
C THR A 37 8.80 11.46 2.44
N ALA A 38 7.48 11.60 2.41
CA ALA A 38 6.82 12.90 2.38
C ALA A 38 7.16 13.73 3.63
N GLN A 39 7.10 13.12 4.81
CA GLN A 39 7.48 13.77 6.07
C GLN A 39 8.93 14.27 6.07
N ARG A 40 9.88 13.45 5.60
CA ARG A 40 11.29 13.85 5.48
C ARG A 40 11.47 15.04 4.54
N LEU A 41 10.81 15.01 3.37
CA LEU A 41 10.90 16.10 2.40
C LEU A 41 10.26 17.40 2.91
N LEU A 42 9.12 17.31 3.61
CA LEU A 42 8.50 18.44 4.28
C LEU A 42 9.42 19.04 5.36
N ALA A 43 10.06 18.18 6.17
CA ALA A 43 11.03 18.62 7.18
C ALA A 43 12.27 19.29 6.56
N MET A 44 12.60 18.97 5.30
CA MET A 44 13.64 19.65 4.51
C MET A 44 13.17 20.98 3.90
N GLY A 45 11.92 21.39 4.12
CA GLY A 45 11.34 22.65 3.64
C GLY A 45 10.87 22.61 2.18
N LEU A 46 10.69 21.42 1.59
CA LEU A 46 10.12 21.33 0.24
C LEU A 46 8.62 21.66 0.25
N PRO A 47 8.11 22.34 -0.79
CA PRO A 47 6.70 22.68 -0.89
C PRO A 47 5.83 21.44 -1.09
N THR A 48 4.61 21.47 -0.55
CA THR A 48 3.65 20.35 -0.52
C THR A 48 3.36 19.79 -1.92
N GLU A 49 3.30 20.62 -2.95
CA GLU A 49 3.05 20.21 -4.33
C GLU A 49 4.21 19.38 -4.91
N GLN A 50 5.44 19.75 -4.58
CA GLN A 50 6.62 18.99 -5.01
C GLN A 50 6.71 17.67 -4.25
N VAL A 51 6.41 17.69 -2.94
CA VAL A 51 6.40 16.49 -2.11
C VAL A 51 5.32 15.50 -2.57
N ALA A 52 4.10 15.96 -2.87
CA ALA A 52 3.01 15.14 -3.40
C ALA A 52 3.42 14.47 -4.72
N LYS A 53 4.03 15.22 -5.64
CA LYS A 53 4.53 14.66 -6.91
C LYS A 53 5.66 13.64 -6.70
N ALA A 54 6.59 13.91 -5.78
CA ALA A 54 7.73 13.03 -5.51
C ALA A 54 7.31 11.70 -4.86
N THR A 55 6.30 11.75 -3.99
CA THR A 55 5.84 10.60 -3.19
C THR A 55 4.64 9.89 -3.81
N GLN A 56 4.09 10.41 -4.92
CA GLN A 56 2.89 9.90 -5.57
C GLN A 56 1.68 9.86 -4.62
N LEU A 57 1.70 10.69 -3.57
CA LEU A 57 0.59 10.86 -2.65
C LEU A 57 -0.33 11.98 -3.15
N PRO A 58 -1.63 11.91 -2.85
CA PRO A 58 -2.54 13.01 -3.05
C PRO A 58 -2.07 14.28 -2.31
N LEU A 59 -2.29 15.45 -2.92
CA LEU A 59 -1.84 16.73 -2.34
C LEU A 59 -2.48 17.01 -0.98
N ASP A 60 -3.77 16.71 -0.84
CA ASP A 60 -4.52 16.82 0.40
C ASP A 60 -3.94 15.93 1.52
N MET A 61 -3.51 14.71 1.16
CA MET A 61 -2.83 13.83 2.12
C MET A 61 -1.51 14.44 2.60
N VAL A 62 -0.70 14.99 1.70
CA VAL A 62 0.58 15.63 2.06
C VAL A 62 0.37 16.90 2.88
N GLN A 63 -0.65 17.69 2.58
CA GLN A 63 -1.02 18.87 3.38
C GLN A 63 -1.40 18.49 4.81
N ASN A 64 -2.08 17.36 5.00
CA ASN A 64 -2.43 16.85 6.33
C ASN A 64 -1.21 16.32 7.12
N LEU A 65 -0.08 16.02 6.47
CA LEU A 65 1.17 15.61 7.13
C LEU A 65 2.00 16.80 7.66
N SER A 66 1.64 18.03 7.29
CA SER A 66 2.37 19.25 7.66
C SER A 66 1.92 19.86 9.00
N TYR A 67 0.95 19.24 9.69
CA TYR A 67 0.39 19.71 10.97
C TYR A 67 0.81 18.83 12.14
#